data_AF-A0A365ZAU5-F1
#
_entry.id   AF-A0A365ZAU5-F1
#
_cell.length_a   1.000
_cell.length_b   1.000
_cell.length_c   1.000
_cell.angle_alpha   90.00
_cell.angle_beta   90.00
_cell.angle_gamma   90.00
#
_symmetry.space_group_name_H-M   'P 1'
#
loop_
_entity.id
_entity.type
_entity.pdbx_description
1 polymer ?
#
loop_
_entity_poly.entity_id
_entity_poly.type
_entity_poly.pdbx_seq_one_letter_code
_entity_poly.pdbx_strand_id
1 'polypeptide(L)'
;MRVAVTGEGPALRHAARLLAAAGATVLPAPDDDVDGVLDATGTGHDGAVVRTEDTSAAGDWAASGALALTGRRDGPPLAAPGIPASAARGALLATELLARIAGSPVTLPGAEVLSERAALAGLRRDAPRSAGGALRLLRTADGWLGVNVARASDAELLPAWLEAPVPLDDPWPMLAELVAERAAAPLAERARLLGLPVGAHPAPADEQLAARGQTAPVSPLVLNGEVRRAVGGGGYEPRRRAWTLEPTLVVDLSSLWAGPLCGHLLTLLGARVIKVESTHRPDGARYGSAAFYDLLHGGQESVALDFGTPEGRTALAGLVGAADIVIEGSRPRALRQLGVVAEDVLANARAGCWVSITAYGRTGPWDNAVGFGDDAAIAGGLVAFDRDTGTPAPCGDAIADPLTGVHAAFAAVACRLGGGTWLADLALREQAAATVCAAPAEPAAEVTPVPRRPERPAPALGEHTAAVLHELGLA
;
A
#
# COMPACT_ATOMS: atom_id res chain seq x y z
N MET A 1 -15.46 -8.09 18.98
CA MET A 1 -15.17 -9.38 18.32
C MET A 1 -14.10 -10.11 19.13
N ARG A 2 -14.21 -11.42 19.35
CA ARG A 2 -13.14 -12.21 19.98
C ARG A 2 -12.48 -13.07 18.89
N VAL A 3 -11.16 -13.20 18.88
CA VAL A 3 -10.46 -14.01 17.85
C VAL A 3 -9.44 -14.89 18.53
N ALA A 4 -9.58 -16.21 18.43
CA ALA A 4 -8.53 -17.15 18.79
C ALA A 4 -7.52 -17.26 17.63
N VAL A 5 -6.24 -17.25 17.96
CA VAL A 5 -5.13 -17.37 17.00
C VAL A 5 -4.27 -18.53 17.45
N THR A 6 -4.11 -19.54 16.60
CA THR A 6 -3.22 -20.68 16.83
C THR A 6 -2.09 -20.68 15.81
N GLY A 7 -0.86 -20.95 16.25
CA GLY A 7 0.37 -20.82 15.45
C GLY A 7 1.23 -19.61 15.83
N GLU A 8 2.52 -19.72 15.54
CA GLU A 8 3.58 -18.78 15.97
C GLU A 8 4.28 -18.11 14.78
N GLY A 9 3.73 -18.17 13.59
CA GLY A 9 4.27 -17.52 12.41
C GLY A 9 4.16 -16.00 12.48
N PRO A 10 5.11 -15.25 11.87
CA PRO A 10 5.03 -13.80 11.76
C PRO A 10 3.76 -13.31 11.06
N ALA A 11 3.21 -14.05 10.09
CA ALA A 11 1.98 -13.67 9.40
C ALA A 11 0.76 -13.69 10.33
N LEU A 12 0.61 -14.76 11.12
CA LEU A 12 -0.47 -14.90 12.11
C LEU A 12 -0.35 -13.86 13.22
N ARG A 13 0.86 -13.65 13.75
CA ARG A 13 1.11 -12.57 14.73
C ARG A 13 0.78 -11.19 14.17
N HIS A 14 1.07 -10.95 12.89
CA HIS A 14 0.72 -9.68 12.24
C HIS A 14 -0.79 -9.54 12.05
N ALA A 15 -1.47 -10.59 11.57
CA ALA A 15 -2.93 -10.62 11.46
C ALA A 15 -3.60 -10.34 12.82
N ALA A 16 -3.13 -10.99 13.88
CA ALA A 16 -3.61 -10.79 15.25
C ALA A 16 -3.44 -9.33 15.70
N ARG A 17 -2.29 -8.71 15.43
CA ARG A 17 -2.03 -7.30 15.74
C ARG A 17 -2.96 -6.35 14.98
N LEU A 18 -3.20 -6.61 13.69
CA LEU A 18 -4.14 -5.82 12.88
C LEU A 18 -5.58 -5.95 13.39
N LEU A 19 -6.03 -7.18 13.68
CA LEU A 19 -7.37 -7.44 14.24
C LEU A 19 -7.53 -6.78 15.61
N ALA A 20 -6.52 -6.86 16.48
CA ALA A 20 -6.50 -6.13 17.74
C ALA A 20 -6.57 -4.62 17.52
N ALA A 21 -5.82 -4.07 16.55
CA ALA A 21 -5.86 -2.67 16.16
C ALA A 21 -7.24 -2.23 15.61
N ALA A 22 -8.01 -3.17 15.05
CA ALA A 22 -9.40 -2.97 14.63
C ALA A 22 -10.43 -3.19 15.77
N GLY A 23 -9.99 -3.45 17.01
CA GLY A 23 -10.85 -3.60 18.18
C GLY A 23 -11.26 -5.05 18.51
N ALA A 24 -10.60 -6.05 17.92
CA ALA A 24 -10.78 -7.44 18.31
C ALA A 24 -10.08 -7.75 19.64
N THR A 25 -10.72 -8.54 20.51
CA THR A 25 -10.05 -9.19 21.63
C THR A 25 -9.39 -10.46 21.13
N VAL A 26 -8.07 -10.46 21.01
CA VAL A 26 -7.30 -11.65 20.65
C VAL A 26 -7.19 -12.55 21.87
N LEU A 27 -7.61 -13.81 21.72
CA LEU A 27 -7.57 -14.84 22.75
C LEU A 27 -6.32 -15.70 22.56
N PRO A 28 -5.76 -16.25 23.65
CA PRO A 28 -4.74 -17.29 23.55
C PRO A 28 -5.27 -18.50 22.77
N ALA A 29 -4.39 -19.18 22.05
CA ALA A 29 -4.67 -20.44 21.40
C ALA A 29 -5.28 -21.44 22.40
N PRO A 30 -6.33 -22.21 22.04
CA PRO A 30 -6.66 -23.43 22.77
C PRO A 30 -5.45 -24.37 22.78
N ASP A 31 -5.31 -25.23 23.80
CA ASP A 31 -4.24 -26.24 23.93
C ASP A 31 -4.32 -27.37 22.85
N ASP A 32 -5.04 -27.15 21.75
CA ASP A 32 -5.24 -28.14 20.68
C ASP A 32 -4.12 -28.03 19.62
N ASP A 33 -3.65 -29.19 19.12
CA ASP A 33 -2.55 -29.40 18.15
C ASP A 33 -2.80 -28.80 16.72
N VAL A 34 -3.63 -27.77 16.56
CA VAL A 34 -3.93 -27.18 15.25
C VAL A 34 -3.23 -25.84 15.08
N ASP A 35 -2.04 -25.85 14.49
CA ASP A 35 -1.32 -24.63 14.10
C ASP A 35 -1.95 -23.98 12.86
N GLY A 36 -1.91 -22.64 12.80
CA GLY A 36 -2.28 -21.89 11.60
C GLY A 36 -3.75 -21.49 11.48
N VAL A 37 -4.42 -21.16 12.58
CA VAL A 37 -5.86 -20.85 12.58
C VAL A 37 -6.16 -19.46 13.15
N LEU A 38 -7.06 -18.75 12.47
CA LEU A 38 -7.75 -17.57 12.98
C LEU A 38 -9.24 -17.90 13.12
N ASP A 39 -9.77 -17.90 14.34
CA ASP A 39 -11.17 -18.27 14.63
C ASP A 39 -11.88 -17.16 15.40
N ALA A 40 -12.91 -16.55 14.79
CA ALA A 40 -13.69 -15.45 15.38
C ALA A 40 -14.72 -15.89 16.44
N THR A 41 -14.89 -17.19 16.65
CA THR A 41 -15.86 -17.76 17.59
C THR A 41 -15.21 -18.43 18.80
N GLY A 42 -13.96 -18.91 18.62
CA GLY A 42 -13.24 -19.69 19.62
C GLY A 42 -13.89 -21.05 19.89
N THR A 43 -14.82 -21.50 19.04
CA THR A 43 -15.52 -22.78 19.16
C THR A 43 -15.30 -23.68 17.95
N GLY A 44 -14.65 -23.22 16.87
CA GLY A 44 -14.31 -24.01 15.69
C GLY A 44 -15.48 -24.47 14.80
N HIS A 45 -16.72 -24.08 15.11
CA HIS A 45 -17.94 -24.69 14.53
C HIS A 45 -18.80 -23.75 13.66
N ASP A 46 -18.58 -22.43 13.69
CA ASP A 46 -19.29 -21.47 12.83
C ASP A 46 -18.31 -20.84 11.82
N GLY A 47 -18.73 -20.68 10.56
CA GLY A 47 -17.90 -20.47 9.35
C GLY A 47 -16.94 -19.26 9.26
N ALA A 48 -16.66 -18.58 10.37
CA ALA A 48 -15.69 -17.49 10.50
C ALA A 48 -14.31 -17.99 10.98
N VAL A 49 -13.77 -18.96 10.24
CA VAL A 49 -12.44 -19.54 10.47
C VAL A 49 -11.59 -19.40 9.21
N VAL A 50 -10.36 -18.90 9.35
CA VAL A 50 -9.33 -18.89 8.31
C VAL A 50 -8.23 -19.86 8.72
N ARG A 51 -7.81 -20.72 7.79
CA ARG A 51 -6.71 -21.68 7.98
C ARG A 51 -5.59 -21.35 7.01
N THR A 52 -4.36 -21.36 7.51
CA THR A 52 -3.15 -21.12 6.73
C THR A 52 -2.05 -22.06 7.20
N GLU A 53 -1.05 -22.31 6.36
CA GLU A 53 0.21 -22.87 6.84
C GLU A 53 0.88 -21.89 7.80
N ASP A 54 1.53 -22.42 8.84
CA ASP A 54 2.34 -21.63 9.75
C ASP A 54 3.76 -21.47 9.16
N THR A 55 4.00 -20.33 8.52
CA THR A 55 5.20 -20.06 7.74
C THR A 55 6.25 -19.26 8.52
N SER A 56 7.51 -19.30 8.06
CA SER A 56 8.56 -18.41 8.55
C SER A 56 8.66 -17.13 7.73
N ALA A 57 9.31 -16.08 8.26
CA ALA A 57 9.55 -14.84 7.52
C ALA A 57 10.32 -15.06 6.21
N ALA A 58 11.34 -15.92 6.25
CA ALA A 58 12.11 -16.29 5.06
C ALA A 58 11.25 -17.07 4.06
N GLY A 59 10.40 -17.98 4.54
CA GLY A 59 9.47 -18.74 3.72
C GLY A 59 8.45 -17.85 3.01
N ASP A 60 7.84 -16.90 3.72
CA ASP A 60 6.93 -15.92 3.11
C ASP A 60 7.64 -15.02 2.10
N TRP A 61 8.87 -14.58 2.41
CA TRP A 61 9.66 -13.75 1.50
C TRP A 61 9.97 -14.48 0.20
N ALA A 62 10.35 -15.74 0.28
CA ALA A 62 10.51 -16.60 -0.89
C ALA A 62 9.18 -16.80 -1.64
N ALA A 63 8.14 -17.28 -0.95
CA ALA A 63 6.83 -17.58 -1.56
C ALA A 63 6.16 -16.37 -2.22
N SER A 64 6.42 -15.16 -1.73
CA SER A 64 5.95 -13.92 -2.34
C SER A 64 6.56 -13.60 -3.70
N GLY A 65 7.67 -14.28 -4.08
CA GLY A 65 8.49 -13.96 -5.25
C GLY A 65 9.40 -12.73 -5.06
N ALA A 66 9.24 -11.94 -4.00
CA ALA A 66 10.02 -10.74 -3.78
C ALA A 66 11.51 -11.03 -3.47
N LEU A 67 11.84 -12.22 -2.94
CA LEU A 67 13.22 -12.68 -2.81
C LEU A 67 13.95 -12.72 -4.16
N ALA A 68 13.30 -13.22 -5.22
CA ALA A 68 13.89 -13.29 -6.57
C ALA A 68 14.19 -11.90 -7.17
N LEU A 69 13.49 -10.87 -6.67
CA LEU A 69 13.56 -9.48 -7.11
C LEU A 69 14.52 -8.63 -6.26
N THR A 70 15.17 -9.21 -5.25
CA THR A 70 16.03 -8.48 -4.31
C THR A 70 17.48 -8.92 -4.41
N GLY A 71 18.37 -7.98 -4.73
CA GLY A 71 19.81 -8.21 -4.87
C GLY A 71 20.37 -7.79 -6.22
N ARG A 72 21.64 -8.13 -6.48
CA ARG A 72 22.31 -7.86 -7.77
C ARG A 72 21.84 -8.82 -8.84
N ARG A 73 21.83 -8.38 -10.10
CA ARG A 73 21.34 -9.14 -11.26
C ARG A 73 21.90 -10.55 -11.36
N ASP A 74 23.22 -10.67 -11.23
CA ASP A 74 23.94 -11.95 -11.31
C ASP A 74 24.39 -12.46 -9.93
N GLY A 75 23.89 -11.83 -8.86
CA GLY A 75 24.21 -12.20 -7.47
C GLY A 75 23.14 -13.11 -6.84
N PRO A 76 23.44 -13.63 -5.64
CA PRO A 76 22.44 -14.35 -4.85
C PRO A 76 21.28 -13.42 -4.47
N PRO A 77 20.06 -13.94 -4.29
CA PRO A 77 18.95 -13.16 -3.79
C PRO A 77 19.18 -12.80 -2.31
N LEU A 78 18.66 -11.64 -1.88
CA LEU A 78 18.85 -11.15 -0.51
C LEU A 78 17.54 -11.19 0.28
N ALA A 79 17.64 -11.57 1.56
CA ALA A 79 16.53 -11.47 2.49
C ALA A 79 16.19 -10.00 2.80
N ALA A 80 14.90 -9.71 3.01
CA ALA A 80 14.47 -8.41 3.50
C ALA A 80 14.91 -8.18 4.97
N PRO A 81 15.21 -6.94 5.38
CA PRO A 81 15.35 -6.62 6.79
C PRO A 81 13.97 -6.62 7.45
N GLY A 82 13.50 -7.80 7.88
CA GLY A 82 12.26 -7.96 8.63
C GLY A 82 11.22 -8.87 7.94
N ILE A 83 9.95 -8.47 7.99
CA ILE A 83 8.80 -9.33 7.68
C ILE A 83 7.80 -8.79 6.64
N PRO A 84 8.20 -8.07 5.56
CA PRO A 84 7.25 -7.43 4.64
C PRO A 84 6.27 -8.42 3.99
N ALA A 85 6.73 -9.60 3.56
CA ALA A 85 5.86 -10.62 2.98
C ALA A 85 4.90 -11.25 4.00
N SER A 86 5.37 -11.53 5.21
CA SER A 86 4.51 -12.03 6.29
C SER A 86 3.49 -11.00 6.71
N ALA A 87 3.85 -9.71 6.73
CA ALA A 87 2.93 -8.63 7.02
C ALA A 87 1.84 -8.52 5.95
N ALA A 88 2.20 -8.62 4.67
CA ALA A 88 1.23 -8.68 3.57
C ALA A 88 0.29 -9.89 3.69
N ARG A 89 0.83 -11.10 3.90
CA ARG A 89 0.04 -12.32 4.15
C ARG A 89 -0.90 -12.12 5.34
N GLY A 90 -0.39 -11.59 6.45
CA GLY A 90 -1.18 -11.35 7.66
C GLY A 90 -2.33 -10.36 7.44
N ALA A 91 -2.13 -9.29 6.66
CA ALA A 91 -3.19 -8.35 6.30
C ALA A 91 -4.29 -9.02 5.46
N LEU A 92 -3.91 -9.87 4.51
CA LEU A 92 -4.86 -10.62 3.68
C LEU A 92 -5.66 -11.62 4.52
N LEU A 93 -5.00 -12.41 5.38
CA LEU A 93 -5.67 -13.35 6.30
C LEU A 93 -6.63 -12.65 7.26
N ALA A 94 -6.23 -11.50 7.82
CA ALA A 94 -7.10 -10.70 8.68
C ALA A 94 -8.32 -10.18 7.92
N THR A 95 -8.13 -9.78 6.66
CA THR A 95 -9.22 -9.31 5.77
C THR A 95 -10.18 -10.46 5.44
N GLU A 96 -9.69 -11.65 5.12
CA GLU A 96 -10.52 -12.84 4.90
C GLU A 96 -11.36 -13.18 6.13
N LEU A 97 -10.76 -13.11 7.33
CA LEU A 97 -11.49 -13.38 8.56
C LEU A 97 -12.64 -12.38 8.73
N LEU A 98 -12.38 -11.09 8.54
CA LEU A 98 -13.41 -10.05 8.59
C LEU A 98 -14.51 -10.27 7.54
N ALA A 99 -14.15 -10.68 6.33
CA ALA A 99 -15.09 -10.99 5.26
C ALA A 99 -16.01 -12.16 5.62
N ARG A 100 -15.45 -13.25 6.19
CA ARG A 100 -16.22 -14.42 6.65
C ARG A 100 -17.18 -14.06 7.78
N ILE A 101 -16.78 -13.19 8.71
CA ILE A 101 -17.64 -12.66 9.77
C ILE A 101 -18.79 -11.86 9.19
N ALA A 102 -18.54 -11.13 8.10
CA ALA A 102 -19.55 -10.41 7.32
C ALA A 102 -20.34 -11.32 6.36
N GLY A 103 -20.29 -12.65 6.53
CA GLY A 103 -21.04 -13.59 5.71
C GLY A 103 -20.57 -13.69 4.25
N SER A 104 -19.39 -13.17 3.92
CA SER A 104 -18.77 -13.25 2.59
C SER A 104 -17.55 -14.18 2.66
N PRO A 105 -17.74 -15.51 2.49
CA PRO A 105 -16.64 -16.45 2.49
C PRO A 105 -15.85 -16.32 1.18
N VAL A 106 -14.75 -15.55 1.22
CA VAL A 106 -13.78 -15.43 0.14
C VAL A 106 -12.43 -16.00 0.57
N THR A 107 -11.66 -16.44 -0.41
CA THR A 107 -10.21 -16.65 -0.27
C THR A 107 -9.53 -15.59 -1.11
N LEU A 108 -8.75 -14.74 -0.45
CA LEU A 108 -7.94 -13.72 -1.07
C LEU A 108 -6.64 -14.35 -1.59
N PRO A 109 -5.92 -13.67 -2.50
CA PRO A 109 -4.59 -14.09 -2.89
C PRO A 109 -3.63 -14.09 -1.70
N GLY A 110 -2.49 -14.78 -1.82
CA GLY A 110 -1.43 -14.78 -0.83
C GLY A 110 -0.43 -13.62 -1.03
N ALA A 111 0.76 -13.77 -0.44
CA ALA A 111 1.82 -12.75 -0.53
C ALA A 111 2.41 -12.58 -1.94
N GLU A 112 2.07 -13.45 -2.91
CA GLU A 112 2.47 -13.32 -4.31
C GLU A 112 2.03 -11.99 -4.95
N VAL A 113 1.00 -11.33 -4.41
CA VAL A 113 0.58 -9.96 -4.81
C VAL A 113 1.72 -8.94 -4.79
N LEU A 114 2.78 -9.20 -4.02
CA LEU A 114 3.97 -8.35 -3.93
C LEU A 114 4.89 -8.42 -5.17
N SER A 115 4.71 -9.41 -6.06
CA SER A 115 5.61 -9.63 -7.21
C SER A 115 4.90 -9.76 -8.56
N GLU A 116 3.57 -9.62 -8.61
CA GLU A 116 2.79 -9.86 -9.83
C GLU A 116 3.14 -8.89 -10.95
N ARG A 117 3.37 -7.61 -10.63
CA ARG A 117 3.81 -6.61 -11.63
C ARG A 117 5.12 -7.04 -12.26
N ALA A 118 6.08 -7.44 -11.44
CA ALA A 118 7.38 -7.91 -11.91
C ALA A 118 7.24 -9.16 -12.78
N ALA A 119 6.40 -10.11 -12.40
CA ALA A 119 6.17 -11.32 -13.17
C ALA A 119 5.55 -11.01 -14.55
N LEU A 120 4.57 -10.11 -14.61
CA LEU A 120 3.90 -9.70 -15.87
C LEU A 120 4.78 -8.84 -16.77
N ALA A 121 5.69 -8.05 -16.19
CA ALA A 121 6.61 -7.18 -16.93
C ALA A 121 7.99 -7.81 -17.18
N GLY A 122 8.23 -9.04 -16.71
CA GLY A 122 9.53 -9.73 -16.86
C GLY A 122 10.68 -9.08 -16.10
N LEU A 123 10.38 -8.39 -14.99
CA LEU A 123 11.36 -7.68 -14.18
C LEU A 123 12.21 -8.66 -13.36
N ARG A 124 13.42 -8.22 -13.02
CA ARG A 124 14.41 -9.00 -12.27
C ARG A 124 15.12 -8.09 -11.27
N ARG A 125 15.73 -8.68 -10.25
CA ARG A 125 16.64 -7.95 -9.35
C ARG A 125 17.77 -7.30 -10.15
N ASP A 126 18.13 -6.06 -9.81
CA ASP A 126 19.13 -5.30 -10.56
C ASP A 126 19.88 -4.27 -9.69
N ALA A 127 20.10 -4.58 -8.41
CA ALA A 127 20.78 -3.68 -7.48
C ALA A 127 22.13 -3.18 -8.06
N PRO A 128 22.46 -1.88 -7.91
CA PRO A 128 21.82 -0.90 -7.03
C PRO A 128 20.56 -0.23 -7.62
N ARG A 129 20.10 -0.64 -8.82
CA ARG A 129 18.80 -0.20 -9.37
C ARG A 129 17.66 -1.04 -8.79
N SER A 130 16.47 -0.46 -8.71
CA SER A 130 15.26 -1.24 -8.43
C SER A 130 14.87 -2.11 -9.63
N ALA A 131 14.05 -3.14 -9.40
CA ALA A 131 13.62 -4.05 -10.47
C ALA A 131 12.90 -3.33 -11.62
N GLY A 132 12.15 -2.26 -11.31
CA GLY A 132 11.50 -1.39 -12.29
C GLY A 132 12.43 -0.38 -12.98
N GLY A 133 13.68 -0.23 -12.51
CA GLY A 133 14.74 0.57 -13.13
C GLY A 133 14.69 2.08 -12.87
N ALA A 134 13.59 2.61 -12.31
CA ALA A 134 13.42 4.05 -12.06
C ALA A 134 14.21 4.57 -10.84
N LEU A 135 14.45 3.70 -9.84
CA LEU A 135 15.22 4.05 -8.65
C LEU A 135 16.65 3.50 -8.73
N ARG A 136 17.62 4.29 -8.24
CA ARG A 136 18.99 3.82 -7.95
C ARG A 136 19.44 4.25 -6.55
N LEU A 137 20.12 3.35 -5.86
CA LEU A 137 20.81 3.65 -4.61
C LEU A 137 22.16 4.31 -4.87
N LEU A 138 22.40 5.46 -4.24
CA LEU A 138 23.63 6.23 -4.32
C LEU A 138 24.25 6.37 -2.94
N ARG A 139 25.56 6.17 -2.83
CA ARG A 139 26.31 6.30 -1.59
C ARG A 139 26.48 7.77 -1.22
N THR A 140 26.24 8.13 0.03
CA THR A 140 26.54 9.45 0.61
C THR A 140 27.69 9.34 1.62
N ALA A 141 28.09 10.47 2.21
CA ALA A 141 29.18 10.51 3.20
C ALA A 141 28.87 9.68 4.46
N ASP A 142 27.59 9.52 4.78
CA ASP A 142 27.08 8.96 6.04
C ASP A 142 26.03 7.86 5.85
N GLY A 143 25.72 7.46 4.61
CA GLY A 143 24.64 6.52 4.32
C GLY A 143 24.39 6.34 2.82
N TRP A 144 23.10 6.30 2.48
CA TRP A 144 22.59 6.04 1.13
C TRP A 144 21.36 6.88 0.82
N LEU A 145 21.17 7.18 -0.46
CA LEU A 145 19.95 7.76 -1.01
C LEU A 145 19.37 6.83 -2.06
N GLY A 146 18.09 6.49 -1.94
CA GLY A 146 17.30 5.95 -3.04
C GLY A 146 16.72 7.10 -3.85
N VAL A 147 17.30 7.38 -5.02
CA VAL A 147 16.84 8.45 -5.91
C VAL A 147 15.95 7.85 -6.98
N ASN A 148 14.70 8.30 -7.05
CA ASN A 148 13.72 7.79 -8.00
C ASN A 148 13.41 8.83 -9.09
N VAL A 149 13.70 8.47 -10.34
CA VAL A 149 13.49 9.30 -11.52
C VAL A 149 12.44 8.61 -12.41
N ALA A 150 11.23 8.44 -11.87
CA ALA A 150 10.14 7.72 -12.53
C ALA A 150 9.42 8.56 -13.61
N ARG A 151 9.54 9.88 -13.55
CA ARG A 151 8.87 10.83 -14.45
C ARG A 151 9.92 11.61 -15.24
N ALA A 152 9.59 12.00 -16.48
CA ALA A 152 10.46 12.89 -17.25
C ALA A 152 10.75 14.20 -16.51
N SER A 153 9.76 14.77 -15.82
CA SER A 153 9.91 15.97 -15.00
C SER A 153 10.83 15.79 -13.78
N ASP A 154 11.14 14.56 -13.35
CA ASP A 154 12.07 14.31 -12.25
C ASP A 154 13.50 14.64 -12.65
N ALA A 155 13.87 14.29 -13.89
CA ALA A 155 15.20 14.58 -14.43
C ALA A 155 15.48 16.09 -14.48
N GLU A 156 14.45 16.90 -14.78
CA GLU A 156 14.53 18.36 -14.83
C GLU A 156 14.83 18.99 -13.46
N LEU A 157 14.53 18.29 -12.35
CA LEU A 157 14.78 18.78 -10.99
C LEU A 157 16.20 18.49 -10.50
N LEU A 158 16.94 17.57 -11.14
CA LEU A 158 18.26 17.13 -10.68
C LEU A 158 19.29 18.26 -10.59
N PRO A 159 19.41 19.18 -11.56
CA PRO A 159 20.37 20.28 -11.46
C PRO A 159 20.07 21.22 -10.28
N ALA A 160 18.79 21.52 -10.06
CA ALA A 160 18.35 22.35 -8.94
C ALA A 160 18.52 21.64 -7.58
N TRP A 161 18.31 20.32 -7.55
CA TRP A 161 18.52 19.51 -6.37
C TRP A 161 19.98 19.48 -5.93
N LEU A 162 20.91 19.25 -6.88
CA LEU A 162 22.32 19.10 -6.55
C LEU A 162 23.11 20.41 -6.60
N GLU A 163 22.52 21.48 -7.11
CA GLU A 163 23.16 22.80 -7.30
C GLU A 163 24.33 22.74 -8.29
N ALA A 164 24.21 21.87 -9.29
CA ALA A 164 25.24 21.63 -10.29
C ALA A 164 24.60 21.24 -11.63
N PRO A 165 25.28 21.44 -12.77
CA PRO A 165 24.84 20.90 -14.05
C PRO A 165 24.75 19.38 -13.98
N VAL A 166 23.61 18.81 -14.40
CA VAL A 166 23.39 17.36 -14.51
C VAL A 166 22.87 17.06 -15.91
N PRO A 167 23.47 16.11 -16.66
CA PRO A 167 22.98 15.71 -17.97
C PRO A 167 21.62 15.00 -17.85
N LEU A 168 20.71 15.25 -18.79
CA LEU A 168 19.34 14.72 -18.75
C LEU A 168 19.25 13.27 -19.29
N ASP A 169 20.18 12.87 -20.15
CA ASP A 169 20.19 11.58 -20.84
C ASP A 169 20.76 10.44 -19.98
N ASP A 170 21.90 10.64 -19.33
CA ASP A 170 22.46 9.72 -18.33
C ASP A 170 22.97 10.48 -17.09
N PRO A 171 22.06 10.86 -16.16
CA PRO A 171 22.43 11.64 -15.00
C PRO A 171 23.29 10.86 -13.99
N TRP A 172 23.21 9.53 -13.99
CA TRP A 172 23.62 8.72 -12.85
C TRP A 172 25.10 8.79 -12.46
N PRO A 173 26.07 8.81 -13.39
CA PRO A 173 27.48 8.97 -13.02
C PRO A 173 27.72 10.28 -12.27
N MET A 174 27.14 11.37 -12.77
CA MET A 174 27.23 12.70 -12.17
C MET A 174 26.51 12.75 -10.81
N LEU A 175 25.32 12.15 -10.70
CA LEU A 175 24.61 12.07 -9.42
C LEU A 175 25.48 11.37 -8.38
N ALA A 176 26.08 10.22 -8.72
CA ALA A 176 26.90 9.45 -7.79
C ALA A 176 28.11 10.25 -7.29
N GLU A 177 28.79 10.99 -8.17
CA GLU A 177 29.91 11.86 -7.80
C GLU A 177 29.46 13.00 -6.86
N LEU A 178 28.39 13.71 -7.23
CA LEU A 178 27.93 14.89 -6.51
C LEU A 178 27.34 14.59 -5.13
N VAL A 179 26.80 13.39 -4.90
CA VAL A 179 26.23 13.02 -3.58
C VAL A 179 27.24 12.35 -2.65
N ALA A 180 28.35 11.80 -3.18
CA ALA A 180 29.27 10.95 -2.41
C ALA A 180 29.86 11.62 -1.16
N GLU A 181 30.13 12.92 -1.22
CA GLU A 181 30.76 13.69 -0.13
C GLU A 181 29.76 14.48 0.72
N ARG A 182 28.45 14.34 0.45
CA ARG A 182 27.38 15.08 1.12
C ARG A 182 26.63 14.17 2.08
N ALA A 183 26.04 14.74 3.13
CA ALA A 183 25.19 13.98 4.06
C ALA A 183 23.83 13.65 3.42
N ALA A 184 23.28 12.46 3.73
CA ALA A 184 22.01 11.99 3.15
C ALA A 184 20.81 12.85 3.56
N ALA A 185 20.70 13.21 4.84
CA ALA A 185 19.50 13.89 5.35
C ALA A 185 19.26 15.28 4.70
N PRO A 186 20.26 16.19 4.59
CA PRO A 186 20.06 17.47 3.90
C PRO A 186 19.72 17.32 2.42
N LEU A 187 20.28 16.31 1.75
CA LEU A 187 19.98 16.02 0.35
C LEU A 187 18.53 15.55 0.17
N ALA A 188 18.05 14.65 1.03
CA ALA A 188 16.66 14.18 1.01
C ALA A 188 15.68 15.31 1.36
N GLU A 189 16.03 16.17 2.32
CA GLU A 189 15.22 17.35 2.66
C GLU A 189 15.05 18.30 1.45
N ARG A 190 16.15 18.62 0.76
CA ARG A 190 16.11 19.47 -0.44
C ARG A 190 15.33 18.81 -1.58
N ALA A 191 15.48 17.51 -1.80
CA ALA A 191 14.70 16.76 -2.78
C ALA A 191 13.20 16.88 -2.51
N ARG A 192 12.79 16.70 -1.25
CA ARG A 192 11.40 16.83 -0.82
C ARG A 192 10.83 18.23 -1.09
N LEU A 193 11.59 19.30 -0.83
CA LEU A 193 11.19 20.68 -1.13
C LEU A 193 10.94 20.91 -2.63
N LEU A 194 11.71 20.24 -3.49
CA LEU A 194 11.58 20.31 -4.96
C LEU A 194 10.51 19.36 -5.51
N GLY A 195 9.96 18.45 -4.70
CA GLY A 195 9.03 17.42 -5.16
C GLY A 195 9.70 16.27 -5.92
N LEU A 196 11.01 16.08 -5.73
CA LEU A 196 11.77 14.94 -6.23
C LEU A 196 11.66 13.76 -5.24
N PRO A 197 11.27 12.55 -5.70
CA PRO A 197 11.13 11.39 -4.82
C PRO A 197 12.50 10.81 -4.45
N VAL A 198 12.93 11.04 -3.21
CA VAL A 198 14.21 10.55 -2.67
C VAL A 198 14.01 10.06 -1.23
N GLY A 199 14.44 8.84 -0.96
CA GLY A 199 14.50 8.26 0.39
C GLY A 199 15.92 8.19 0.91
N ALA A 200 16.14 8.49 2.20
CA ALA A 200 17.45 8.37 2.85
C ALA A 200 17.52 7.11 3.73
N HIS A 201 18.70 6.48 3.76
CA HIS A 201 19.01 5.36 4.64
C HIS A 201 20.40 5.51 5.30
N PRO A 202 20.56 5.30 6.62
CA PRO A 202 19.52 4.99 7.59
C PRO A 202 18.47 6.10 7.67
N ALA A 203 17.23 5.72 7.97
CA ALA A 203 16.13 6.68 8.05
C ALA A 203 16.48 7.74 9.12
N PRO A 204 16.53 9.03 8.76
CA PRO A 204 16.87 10.08 9.72
C PRO A 204 15.76 10.18 10.79
N ALA A 205 16.12 10.64 11.98
CA ALA A 205 15.09 11.10 12.91
C ALA A 205 14.41 12.32 12.31
N ASP A 206 13.10 12.22 12.03
CA ASP A 206 12.34 13.28 11.38
C ASP A 206 11.05 13.63 12.11
N GLU A 207 10.60 14.87 11.88
CA GLU A 207 9.37 15.42 12.44
C GLU A 207 8.10 14.80 11.85
N GLN A 208 8.19 14.04 10.75
CA GLN A 208 7.01 13.54 10.06
C GLN A 208 6.34 12.39 10.83
N LEU A 209 7.10 11.42 11.35
CA LEU A 209 6.51 10.37 12.20
C LEU A 209 5.87 10.98 13.45
N ALA A 210 6.57 11.91 14.11
CA ALA A 210 6.08 12.58 15.31
C ALA A 210 4.80 13.39 15.05
N ALA A 211 4.75 14.15 13.94
CA ALA A 211 3.56 14.91 13.53
C ALA A 211 2.35 14.02 13.23
N ARG A 212 2.60 12.76 12.89
CA ARG A 212 1.59 11.73 12.67
C ARG A 212 1.26 10.94 13.93
N GLY A 213 1.83 11.29 15.09
CA GLY A 213 1.64 10.59 16.37
C GLY A 213 2.35 9.23 16.46
N GLN A 214 3.26 8.93 15.53
CA GLN A 214 3.96 7.65 15.43
C GLN A 214 5.28 7.71 16.21
N THR A 215 5.58 6.62 16.92
CA THR A 215 6.89 6.35 17.53
C THR A 215 7.28 4.91 17.21
N ALA A 216 8.57 4.58 17.18
CA ALA A 216 8.98 3.19 17.02
C ALA A 216 8.45 2.30 18.18
N PRO A 217 7.91 1.09 17.91
CA PRO A 217 7.66 0.52 16.57
C PRO A 217 6.48 1.22 15.86
N VAL A 218 6.67 1.53 14.58
CA VAL A 218 5.69 2.22 13.73
C VAL A 218 4.44 1.35 13.53
N SER A 219 3.26 1.96 13.65
CA SER A 219 1.98 1.30 13.35
C SER A 219 1.70 1.33 11.85
N PRO A 220 1.26 0.22 11.23
CA PRO A 220 0.79 0.21 9.84
C PRO A 220 -0.59 0.85 9.66
N LEU A 221 -1.27 1.27 10.72
CA LEU A 221 -2.62 1.84 10.65
C LEU A 221 -2.74 3.14 11.44
N VAL A 222 -3.11 4.23 10.74
CA VAL A 222 -3.52 5.51 11.31
C VAL A 222 -4.98 5.75 10.93
N LEU A 223 -5.86 5.93 11.91
CA LEU A 223 -7.29 6.13 11.72
C LEU A 223 -7.70 7.46 12.35
N ASN A 224 -8.36 8.33 11.57
CA ASN A 224 -8.80 9.67 11.97
C ASN A 224 -7.66 10.57 12.48
N GLY A 225 -6.46 10.44 11.91
CA GLY A 225 -5.29 11.21 12.34
C GLY A 225 -4.69 10.79 13.69
N GLU A 226 -5.25 9.76 14.32
CA GLU A 226 -4.70 9.16 15.54
C GLU A 226 -3.97 7.86 15.20
N VAL A 227 -2.75 7.71 15.72
CA VAL A 227 -2.10 6.39 15.80
C VAL A 227 -2.86 5.59 16.82
N ARG A 228 -3.76 4.75 16.34
CA ARG A 228 -4.45 3.83 17.22
C ARG A 228 -3.48 2.72 17.61
N ARG A 229 -2.85 2.84 18.78
CA ARG A 229 -2.81 1.68 19.68
C ARG A 229 -4.27 1.48 20.06
N ALA A 230 -4.95 0.49 19.52
CA ALA A 230 -6.35 0.29 19.84
C ALA A 230 -6.48 -0.08 21.32
N VAL A 231 -6.59 0.92 22.18
CA VAL A 231 -6.96 0.77 23.58
C VAL A 231 -8.44 1.10 23.67
N GLY A 232 -9.16 0.17 24.31
CA GLY A 232 -10.59 0.27 24.55
C GLY A 232 -10.98 1.38 25.51
N GLY A 233 -12.26 1.71 25.44
CA GLY A 233 -12.92 2.61 26.38
C GLY A 233 -14.03 3.40 25.70
N GLY A 234 -15.27 2.95 25.86
CA GLY A 234 -16.46 3.70 25.46
C GLY A 234 -17.42 2.89 24.61
N GLY A 235 -18.45 2.35 25.26
CA GLY A 235 -19.45 1.48 24.67
C GLY A 235 -20.13 2.08 23.45
N TYR A 236 -19.74 1.60 22.27
CA TYR A 236 -20.63 1.49 21.14
C TYR A 236 -21.07 0.03 21.07
N GLU A 237 -22.35 -0.23 21.37
CA GLU A 237 -22.94 -1.51 20.99
C GLU A 237 -23.15 -1.50 19.47
N PRO A 238 -22.45 -2.35 18.71
CA PRO A 238 -22.70 -2.45 17.28
C PRO A 238 -24.13 -2.91 17.09
N ARG A 239 -24.94 -2.13 16.38
CA ARG A 239 -26.23 -2.66 15.88
C ARG A 239 -25.91 -3.86 15.01
N ARG A 240 -26.28 -5.05 15.48
CA ARG A 240 -26.26 -6.31 14.71
C ARG A 240 -27.25 -6.19 13.56
N ARG A 241 -26.84 -5.52 12.48
CA ARG A 241 -27.39 -5.82 11.16
C ARG A 241 -26.66 -7.05 10.64
N ALA A 242 -27.34 -7.89 9.87
CA ALA A 242 -26.65 -8.82 9.00
C ALA A 242 -25.91 -7.96 7.97
N TRP A 243 -24.60 -7.78 8.15
CA TRP A 243 -23.78 -6.96 7.27
C TRP A 243 -23.25 -7.88 6.18
N THR A 244 -23.55 -7.55 4.92
CA THR A 244 -22.89 -8.10 3.73
C THR A 244 -22.05 -7.01 3.11
N LEU A 245 -20.90 -7.37 2.52
CA LEU A 245 -20.12 -6.44 1.69
C LEU A 245 -20.87 -6.03 0.42
N GLU A 246 -21.98 -6.70 0.10
CA GLU A 246 -22.87 -6.37 -1.02
C GLU A 246 -24.10 -5.54 -0.59
N PRO A 247 -24.44 -4.47 -1.33
CA PRO A 247 -23.62 -3.74 -2.31
C PRO A 247 -22.92 -2.55 -1.65
N THR A 248 -21.68 -2.73 -1.19
CA THR A 248 -20.81 -1.61 -0.77
C THR A 248 -20.32 -0.89 -2.02
N LEU A 249 -20.65 0.39 -2.16
CA LEU A 249 -20.19 1.21 -3.28
C LEU A 249 -18.83 1.82 -2.97
N VAL A 250 -17.85 1.53 -3.81
CA VAL A 250 -16.48 2.06 -3.68
C VAL A 250 -16.18 2.97 -4.86
N VAL A 251 -15.73 4.20 -4.57
CA VAL A 251 -15.21 5.11 -5.59
C VAL A 251 -13.69 5.15 -5.48
N ASP A 252 -13.00 4.67 -6.51
CA ASP A 252 -11.55 4.61 -6.57
C ASP A 252 -10.97 5.74 -7.46
N LEU A 253 -10.45 6.77 -6.79
CA LEU A 253 -9.75 7.92 -7.37
C LEU A 253 -8.23 7.72 -7.46
N SER A 254 -7.72 6.58 -6.99
CA SER A 254 -6.28 6.31 -6.93
C SER A 254 -5.71 5.96 -8.31
N SER A 255 -4.40 5.75 -8.38
CA SER A 255 -3.71 5.38 -9.61
C SER A 255 -2.50 4.51 -9.29
N LEU A 256 -1.90 3.93 -10.33
CA LEU A 256 -0.70 3.11 -10.27
C LEU A 256 -0.94 1.74 -9.62
N TRP A 257 -0.55 1.53 -8.36
CA TRP A 257 -0.52 0.18 -7.79
C TRP A 257 -1.19 0.08 -6.41
N ALA A 258 -0.74 0.83 -5.40
CA ALA A 258 -1.21 0.63 -4.02
C ALA A 258 -2.74 0.77 -3.87
N GLY A 259 -3.30 1.86 -4.37
CA GLY A 259 -4.75 2.10 -4.36
C GLY A 259 -5.54 1.16 -5.27
N PRO A 260 -5.14 0.97 -6.54
CA PRO A 260 -5.77 -0.04 -7.41
C PRO A 260 -5.78 -1.46 -6.84
N LEU A 261 -4.72 -1.88 -6.14
CA LEU A 261 -4.69 -3.18 -5.46
C LEU A 261 -5.71 -3.25 -4.32
N CYS A 262 -5.86 -2.16 -3.55
CA CYS A 262 -6.92 -2.05 -2.55
C CYS A 262 -8.31 -2.20 -3.20
N GLY A 263 -8.58 -1.46 -4.27
CA GLY A 263 -9.83 -1.54 -5.03
C GLY A 263 -10.08 -2.94 -5.62
N HIS A 264 -9.04 -3.60 -6.14
CA HIS A 264 -9.11 -4.97 -6.65
C HIS A 264 -9.52 -5.95 -5.56
N LEU A 265 -8.87 -5.91 -4.40
CA LEU A 265 -9.18 -6.81 -3.27
C LEU A 265 -10.62 -6.60 -2.79
N LEU A 266 -11.10 -5.34 -2.75
CA LEU A 266 -12.50 -5.04 -2.43
C LEU A 266 -13.47 -5.58 -3.50
N THR A 267 -13.06 -5.61 -4.77
CA THR A 267 -13.86 -6.23 -5.84
C THR A 267 -13.98 -7.74 -5.65
N LEU A 268 -12.87 -8.43 -5.31
CA LEU A 268 -12.89 -9.86 -4.98
C LEU A 268 -13.79 -10.17 -3.79
N LEU A 269 -13.94 -9.21 -2.88
CA LEU A 269 -14.80 -9.27 -1.70
C LEU A 269 -16.30 -8.98 -2.00
N GLY A 270 -16.65 -8.67 -3.25
CA GLY A 270 -18.02 -8.41 -3.70
C GLY A 270 -18.42 -6.92 -3.69
N ALA A 271 -17.50 -6.00 -3.40
CA ALA A 271 -17.81 -4.58 -3.47
C ALA A 271 -18.01 -4.12 -4.93
N ARG A 272 -18.95 -3.20 -5.15
CA ARG A 272 -19.12 -2.51 -6.43
C ARG A 272 -18.09 -1.39 -6.51
N VAL A 273 -17.03 -1.60 -7.28
CA VAL A 273 -15.93 -0.64 -7.41
C VAL A 273 -16.03 0.14 -8.71
N ILE A 274 -16.11 1.46 -8.60
CA ILE A 274 -16.12 2.41 -9.71
C ILE A 274 -14.76 3.12 -9.73
N LYS A 275 -13.93 2.79 -10.72
CA LYS A 275 -12.71 3.52 -11.01
C LYS A 275 -13.08 4.83 -11.71
N VAL A 276 -12.79 5.96 -11.07
CA VAL A 276 -13.02 7.29 -11.64
C VAL A 276 -11.69 7.90 -12.05
N GLU A 277 -11.61 8.40 -13.28
CA GLU A 277 -10.39 8.93 -13.88
C GLU A 277 -10.64 10.26 -14.57
N SER A 278 -9.58 11.07 -14.67
CA SER A 278 -9.60 12.27 -15.51
C SER A 278 -9.47 11.87 -16.98
N THR A 279 -10.28 12.47 -17.85
CA THR A 279 -10.11 12.35 -19.31
C THR A 279 -8.77 12.90 -19.80
N HIS A 280 -8.19 13.86 -19.08
CA HIS A 280 -6.93 14.52 -19.42
C HIS A 280 -5.70 13.84 -18.82
N ARG A 281 -5.88 13.10 -17.73
CA ARG A 281 -4.82 12.44 -16.99
C ARG A 281 -5.34 11.14 -16.40
N PRO A 282 -5.56 10.11 -17.23
CA PRO A 282 -6.01 8.82 -16.74
C PRO A 282 -4.91 8.14 -15.93
N ASP A 283 -5.23 7.00 -15.33
CA ASP A 283 -4.29 6.22 -14.55
C ASP A 283 -3.03 5.89 -15.38
N GLY A 284 -1.86 6.23 -14.83
CA GLY A 284 -0.56 5.95 -15.44
C GLY A 284 -0.33 4.46 -15.71
N ALA A 285 -0.94 3.57 -14.93
CA ALA A 285 -0.84 2.12 -15.13
C ALA A 285 -1.40 1.65 -16.49
N ARG A 286 -2.34 2.41 -17.10
CA ARG A 286 -2.85 2.13 -18.45
C ARG A 286 -1.78 2.16 -19.53
N TYR A 287 -0.70 2.92 -19.31
CA TYR A 287 0.42 3.06 -20.24
C TYR A 287 1.57 2.08 -19.95
N GLY A 288 1.43 1.28 -18.89
CA GLY A 288 2.37 0.23 -18.52
C GLY A 288 1.99 -1.13 -19.12
N SER A 289 2.18 -2.20 -18.33
CA SER A 289 1.75 -3.54 -18.73
C SER A 289 0.22 -3.62 -18.75
N ALA A 290 -0.35 -3.84 -19.94
CA ALA A 290 -1.80 -4.04 -20.10
C ALA A 290 -2.32 -5.21 -19.24
N ALA A 291 -1.57 -6.32 -19.16
CA ALA A 291 -1.94 -7.45 -18.33
C ALA A 291 -1.95 -7.11 -16.83
N PHE A 292 -1.10 -6.19 -16.39
CA PHE A 292 -1.10 -5.73 -15.01
C PHE A 292 -2.27 -4.78 -14.72
N TYR A 293 -2.61 -3.92 -15.69
CA TYR A 293 -3.82 -3.08 -15.60
C TYR A 293 -5.09 -3.96 -15.56
N ASP A 294 -5.18 -4.97 -16.42
CA ASP A 294 -6.25 -5.97 -16.42
C ASP A 294 -6.34 -6.71 -15.08
N LEU A 295 -5.19 -7.08 -14.50
CA LEU A 295 -5.13 -7.76 -13.21
C LEU A 295 -5.73 -6.90 -12.07
N LEU A 296 -5.45 -5.60 -12.05
CA LEU A 296 -5.93 -4.70 -10.99
C LEU A 296 -7.38 -4.26 -11.19
N HIS A 297 -7.80 -4.00 -12.43
CA HIS A 297 -9.09 -3.35 -12.71
C HIS A 297 -10.13 -4.29 -13.34
N GLY A 298 -9.74 -5.49 -13.73
CA GLY A 298 -10.66 -6.53 -14.16
C GLY A 298 -11.63 -6.84 -13.02
N GLY A 299 -12.90 -6.49 -13.20
CA GLY A 299 -13.77 -6.42 -12.02
C GLY A 299 -14.70 -5.22 -11.98
N GLN A 300 -14.13 -4.09 -12.33
CA GLN A 300 -14.59 -2.76 -11.94
C GLN A 300 -15.37 -2.08 -13.06
N GLU A 301 -16.12 -1.05 -12.71
CA GLU A 301 -16.67 -0.09 -13.66
C GLU A 301 -15.66 1.04 -13.89
N SER A 302 -15.62 1.61 -15.10
CA SER A 302 -14.76 2.76 -15.43
C SER A 302 -15.58 3.98 -15.80
N VAL A 303 -15.37 5.07 -15.07
CA VAL A 303 -15.95 6.38 -15.30
C VAL A 303 -14.83 7.36 -15.62
N ALA A 304 -14.98 8.13 -16.68
CA ALA A 304 -14.03 9.17 -17.05
C ALA A 304 -14.74 10.53 -17.05
N LEU A 305 -14.19 11.50 -16.33
CA LEU A 305 -14.75 12.83 -16.20
C LEU A 305 -13.70 13.89 -16.56
N ASP A 306 -14.15 15.03 -17.05
CA ASP A 306 -13.29 16.19 -17.21
C ASP A 306 -13.27 17.04 -15.93
N PHE A 307 -12.26 16.83 -15.09
CA PHE A 307 -12.06 17.58 -13.85
C PHE A 307 -11.76 19.08 -14.07
N GLY A 308 -11.50 19.52 -15.30
CA GLY A 308 -11.34 20.92 -15.66
C GLY A 308 -12.65 21.69 -15.76
N THR A 309 -13.78 20.99 -15.93
CA THR A 309 -15.10 21.60 -16.14
C THR A 309 -15.92 21.65 -14.85
N PRO A 310 -16.81 22.65 -14.68
CA PRO A 310 -17.79 22.67 -13.59
C PRO A 310 -18.64 21.40 -13.55
N GLU A 311 -19.08 20.91 -14.71
CA GLU A 311 -19.94 19.73 -14.84
C GLU A 311 -19.21 18.47 -14.36
N GLY A 312 -17.96 18.26 -14.80
CA GLY A 312 -17.15 17.12 -14.37
C GLY A 312 -16.81 17.16 -12.88
N ARG A 313 -16.62 18.36 -12.30
CA ARG A 313 -16.42 18.51 -10.84
C ARG A 313 -17.70 18.24 -10.04
N THR A 314 -18.86 18.67 -10.54
CA THR A 314 -20.15 18.35 -9.92
C THR A 314 -20.42 16.85 -9.97
N ALA A 315 -20.17 16.19 -11.11
CA ALA A 315 -20.29 14.74 -11.22
C ALA A 315 -19.33 13.99 -10.28
N LEU A 316 -18.07 14.44 -10.18
CA LEU A 316 -17.09 13.87 -9.24
C LEU A 316 -17.56 13.99 -7.79
N ALA A 317 -18.03 15.17 -7.37
CA ALA A 317 -18.57 15.38 -6.03
C ALA A 317 -19.80 14.50 -5.76
N GLY A 318 -20.67 14.32 -6.76
CA GLY A 318 -21.81 13.42 -6.68
C GLY A 318 -21.43 11.95 -6.50
N LEU A 319 -20.44 11.46 -7.26
CA LEU A 319 -19.91 10.10 -7.12
C LEU A 319 -19.32 9.88 -5.72
N VAL A 320 -18.48 10.81 -5.26
CA VAL A 320 -17.89 10.78 -3.92
C VAL A 320 -18.96 10.81 -2.83
N GLY A 321 -20.01 11.62 -3.01
CA GLY A 321 -21.13 11.70 -2.07
C GLY A 321 -22.01 10.45 -2.01
N ALA A 322 -22.04 9.65 -3.08
CA ALA A 322 -22.79 8.40 -3.15
C ALA A 322 -22.03 7.20 -2.55
N ALA A 323 -20.69 7.27 -2.49
CA ALA A 323 -19.83 6.16 -2.10
C ALA A 323 -20.00 5.76 -0.62
N ASP A 324 -19.85 4.47 -0.31
CA ASP A 324 -19.63 3.98 1.06
C ASP A 324 -18.15 4.10 1.47
N ILE A 325 -17.26 3.87 0.50
CA ILE A 325 -15.81 3.93 0.63
C ILE A 325 -15.24 4.76 -0.51
N VAL A 326 -14.39 5.72 -0.20
CA VAL A 326 -13.57 6.43 -1.21
C VAL A 326 -12.13 5.98 -1.04
N ILE A 327 -11.47 5.60 -2.13
CA ILE A 327 -10.03 5.33 -2.17
C ILE A 327 -9.37 6.43 -2.96
N GLU A 328 -8.29 6.99 -2.43
CA GLU A 328 -7.49 7.96 -3.15
C GLU A 328 -5.99 7.78 -2.87
N GLY A 329 -5.19 8.10 -3.88
CA GLY A 329 -3.73 7.97 -3.86
C GLY A 329 -2.99 9.28 -4.14
N SER A 330 -3.70 10.39 -4.00
CA SER A 330 -3.25 11.71 -4.40
C SER A 330 -2.77 12.51 -3.20
N ARG A 331 -1.83 13.44 -3.41
CA ARG A 331 -1.47 14.38 -2.34
C ARG A 331 -2.71 15.17 -1.93
N PRO A 332 -2.95 15.45 -0.64
CA PRO A 332 -4.19 16.09 -0.17
C PRO A 332 -4.55 17.37 -0.93
N ARG A 333 -3.56 18.17 -1.35
CA ARG A 333 -3.78 19.38 -2.14
C ARG A 333 -4.50 19.14 -3.47
N ALA A 334 -4.29 18.00 -4.13
CA ALA A 334 -4.82 17.73 -5.46
C ALA A 334 -6.36 17.67 -5.48
N LEU A 335 -6.96 16.87 -4.59
CA LEU A 335 -8.42 16.78 -4.49
C LEU A 335 -9.05 18.06 -3.93
N ARG A 336 -8.38 18.73 -2.98
CA ARG A 336 -8.85 20.02 -2.45
C ARG A 336 -8.95 21.09 -3.55
N GLN A 337 -8.04 21.10 -4.52
CA GLN A 337 -8.11 22.00 -5.69
C GLN A 337 -9.28 21.68 -6.63
N LEU A 338 -9.81 20.46 -6.59
CA LEU A 338 -11.01 20.04 -7.32
C LEU A 338 -12.30 20.28 -6.53
N GLY A 339 -12.22 20.84 -5.31
CA GLY A 339 -13.36 21.05 -4.42
C GLY A 339 -13.79 19.80 -3.65
N VAL A 340 -12.97 18.73 -3.67
CA VAL A 340 -13.23 17.49 -2.92
C VAL A 340 -12.36 17.47 -1.67
N VAL A 341 -12.99 17.65 -0.51
CA VAL A 341 -12.33 17.68 0.79
C VAL A 341 -12.79 16.49 1.61
N ALA A 342 -11.88 15.56 1.91
CA ALA A 342 -12.19 14.31 2.60
C ALA A 342 -12.90 14.54 3.94
N GLU A 343 -12.44 15.55 4.68
CA GLU A 343 -12.95 15.92 5.99
C GLU A 343 -14.40 16.44 5.90
N ASP A 344 -14.71 17.25 4.89
CA ASP A 344 -16.06 17.76 4.64
C ASP A 344 -17.00 16.65 4.17
N VAL A 345 -16.51 15.75 3.31
CA VAL A 345 -17.27 14.58 2.87
C VAL A 345 -17.62 13.76 4.10
N LEU A 346 -16.65 13.32 4.91
CA LEU A 346 -16.91 12.51 6.10
C LEU A 346 -17.84 13.20 7.12
N ALA A 347 -17.76 14.52 7.28
CA ALA A 347 -18.63 15.27 8.19
C ALA A 347 -20.10 15.32 7.73
N ASN A 348 -20.33 15.28 6.42
CA ASN A 348 -21.67 15.42 5.82
C ASN A 348 -22.25 14.10 5.28
N ALA A 349 -21.45 13.04 5.23
CA ALA A 349 -21.73 11.87 4.40
C ALA A 349 -22.54 10.76 5.10
N ARG A 350 -23.17 9.96 4.22
CA ARG A 350 -23.52 8.56 4.46
C ARG A 350 -22.31 7.61 4.28
N ALA A 351 -21.26 8.05 3.57
CA ALA A 351 -19.98 7.36 3.40
C ALA A 351 -19.31 7.10 4.75
N GLY A 352 -18.95 5.84 4.99
CA GLY A 352 -18.37 5.43 6.27
C GLY A 352 -16.84 5.48 6.29
N CYS A 353 -16.17 5.50 5.14
CA CYS A 353 -14.71 5.39 5.09
C CYS A 353 -14.07 6.16 3.93
N TRP A 354 -13.03 6.93 4.24
CA TRP A 354 -12.09 7.51 3.28
C TRP A 354 -10.73 6.85 3.47
N VAL A 355 -10.24 6.16 2.45
CA VAL A 355 -8.94 5.49 2.44
C VAL A 355 -7.97 6.34 1.62
N SER A 356 -6.96 6.87 2.29
CA SER A 356 -5.91 7.68 1.67
C SER A 356 -4.60 6.93 1.70
N ILE A 357 -3.98 6.79 0.53
CA ILE A 357 -2.72 6.08 0.34
C ILE A 357 -1.70 7.04 -0.25
N THR A 358 -0.76 7.52 0.56
CA THR A 358 0.24 8.50 0.12
C THR A 358 1.65 8.04 0.52
N ALA A 359 2.69 8.68 -0.02
CA ALA A 359 4.06 8.27 0.30
C ALA A 359 4.41 8.45 1.78
N TYR A 360 3.99 9.59 2.37
CA TYR A 360 4.40 10.02 3.71
C TYR A 360 3.22 10.33 4.65
N GLY A 361 1.98 10.09 4.20
CA GLY A 361 0.76 10.32 4.97
C GLY A 361 0.07 11.65 4.66
N ARG A 362 -1.16 11.86 5.14
CA ARG A 362 -1.93 13.12 4.91
C ARG A 362 -1.68 14.24 5.92
N THR A 363 -0.99 13.94 7.01
CA THR A 363 -0.77 14.87 8.12
C THR A 363 0.72 15.08 8.33
N GLY A 364 1.07 16.25 8.88
CA GLY A 364 2.45 16.62 9.14
C GLY A 364 3.14 17.34 7.96
N PRO A 365 4.39 17.76 8.16
CA PRO A 365 5.15 18.61 7.24
C PRO A 365 5.42 17.98 5.86
N TRP A 366 5.26 16.66 5.71
CA TRP A 366 5.51 15.93 4.47
C TRP A 366 4.21 15.44 3.81
N ASP A 367 3.06 15.97 4.20
CA ASP A 367 1.74 15.57 3.68
C ASP A 367 1.58 15.68 2.15
N ASN A 368 2.33 16.59 1.53
CA ASN A 368 2.35 16.82 0.09
C ASN A 368 3.66 16.38 -0.58
N ALA A 369 4.54 15.68 0.15
CA ALA A 369 5.77 15.13 -0.41
C ALA A 369 5.47 14.08 -1.48
N VAL A 370 6.28 14.07 -2.53
CA VAL A 370 6.18 13.07 -3.60
C VAL A 370 6.96 11.82 -3.20
N GLY A 371 6.40 10.65 -3.47
CA GLY A 371 7.09 9.37 -3.34
C GLY A 371 6.43 8.27 -4.15
N PHE A 372 7.19 7.21 -4.40
CA PHE A 372 6.73 5.94 -4.97
C PHE A 372 7.18 4.78 -4.07
N GLY A 373 6.73 3.56 -4.38
CA GLY A 373 6.99 2.39 -3.55
C GLY A 373 8.46 2.14 -3.22
N ASP A 374 9.38 2.33 -4.17
CA ASP A 374 10.81 2.07 -3.95
C ASP A 374 11.44 3.10 -3.00
N ASP A 375 11.32 4.41 -3.28
CA ASP A 375 11.96 5.45 -2.45
C ASP A 375 11.31 5.57 -1.06
N ALA A 376 10.01 5.37 -0.96
CA ALA A 376 9.32 5.33 0.32
C ALA A 376 9.76 4.11 1.15
N ALA A 377 10.03 2.96 0.51
CA ALA A 377 10.60 1.79 1.20
C ALA A 377 12.01 2.08 1.75
N ILE A 378 12.87 2.74 0.96
CA ILE A 378 14.19 3.18 1.42
C ILE A 378 14.06 4.13 2.62
N ALA A 379 13.19 5.14 2.51
CA ALA A 379 12.92 6.10 3.59
C ALA A 379 12.33 5.43 4.86
N GLY A 380 11.63 4.31 4.69
CA GLY A 380 11.11 3.48 5.80
C GLY A 380 12.15 2.51 6.37
N GLY A 381 13.37 2.48 5.82
CA GLY A 381 14.43 1.57 6.27
C GLY A 381 14.37 0.15 5.70
N LEU A 382 13.43 -0.13 4.79
CA LEU A 382 13.28 -1.44 4.16
C LEU A 382 14.29 -1.58 3.00
N VAL A 383 15.55 -1.85 3.36
CA VAL A 383 16.69 -1.96 2.43
C VAL A 383 17.46 -3.25 2.73
N ALA A 384 17.59 -4.13 1.75
CA ALA A 384 18.40 -5.34 1.90
C ALA A 384 19.89 -4.99 1.78
N PHE A 385 20.75 -5.73 2.48
CA PHE A 385 22.20 -5.58 2.39
C PHE A 385 22.85 -6.94 2.10
N ASP A 386 23.72 -6.96 1.10
CA ASP A 386 24.61 -8.08 0.83
C ASP A 386 25.60 -8.19 2.00
N ARG A 387 25.60 -9.33 2.72
CA ARG A 387 26.40 -9.51 3.94
C ARG A 387 27.90 -9.54 3.68
N ASP A 388 28.32 -9.95 2.48
CA ASP A 388 29.72 -10.09 2.12
C ASP A 388 30.31 -8.74 1.68
N THR A 389 29.54 -7.94 0.97
CA THR A 389 30.01 -6.68 0.38
C THR A 389 29.53 -5.42 1.10
N GLY A 390 28.50 -5.52 1.94
CA GLY A 390 27.80 -4.37 2.53
C GLY A 390 27.03 -3.54 1.50
N THR A 391 26.86 -4.03 0.27
CA THR A 391 26.17 -3.31 -0.80
C THR A 391 24.66 -3.38 -0.57
N PRO A 392 23.93 -2.24 -0.60
CA PRO A 392 22.50 -2.25 -0.42
C PRO A 392 21.76 -2.63 -1.71
N ALA A 393 20.53 -3.12 -1.56
CA ALA A 393 19.62 -3.44 -2.63
C ALA A 393 18.20 -2.98 -2.27
N PRO A 394 17.44 -2.39 -3.21
CA PRO A 394 16.00 -2.23 -3.04
C PRO A 394 15.35 -3.60 -2.82
N CYS A 395 14.37 -3.67 -1.92
CA CYS A 395 13.59 -4.88 -1.68
C CYS A 395 12.44 -4.98 -2.68
N GLY A 396 12.31 -6.14 -3.33
CA GLY A 396 11.18 -6.44 -4.22
C GLY A 396 11.06 -5.49 -5.42
N ASP A 397 9.83 -5.33 -5.89
CA ASP A 397 9.47 -4.40 -6.96
C ASP A 397 8.51 -3.35 -6.41
N ALA A 398 8.97 -2.10 -6.24
CA ALA A 398 8.20 -1.01 -5.62
C ALA A 398 7.50 -1.44 -4.32
N ILE A 399 8.18 -2.21 -3.47
CA ILE A 399 7.56 -3.08 -2.44
C ILE A 399 6.57 -2.37 -1.51
N ALA A 400 6.77 -1.08 -1.21
CA ALA A 400 5.84 -0.36 -0.35
C ALA A 400 4.46 -0.16 -1.01
N ASP A 401 4.35 -0.16 -2.34
CA ASP A 401 3.07 -0.03 -3.04
C ASP A 401 2.13 -1.22 -2.76
N PRO A 402 2.45 -2.47 -3.17
CA PRO A 402 1.55 -3.59 -2.91
C PRO A 402 1.41 -3.89 -1.41
N LEU A 403 2.46 -3.65 -0.62
CA LEU A 403 2.39 -3.77 0.84
C LEU A 403 1.34 -2.81 1.43
N THR A 404 1.27 -1.58 0.92
CA THR A 404 0.26 -0.61 1.39
C THR A 404 -1.12 -0.94 0.87
N GLY A 405 -1.25 -1.42 -0.37
CA GLY A 405 -2.53 -1.80 -0.95
C GLY A 405 -3.26 -2.89 -0.17
N VAL A 406 -2.54 -3.93 0.27
CA VAL A 406 -3.15 -5.01 1.09
C VAL A 406 -3.59 -4.52 2.48
N HIS A 407 -2.81 -3.64 3.11
CA HIS A 407 -3.17 -3.04 4.40
C HIS A 407 -4.32 -2.05 4.28
N ALA A 408 -4.41 -1.33 3.15
CA ALA A 408 -5.51 -0.42 2.86
C ALA A 408 -6.82 -1.20 2.65
N ALA A 409 -6.78 -2.37 1.99
CA ALA A 409 -7.96 -3.25 1.88
C ALA A 409 -8.45 -3.72 3.25
N PHE A 410 -7.53 -4.15 4.14
CA PHE A 410 -7.86 -4.46 5.52
C PHE A 410 -8.53 -3.27 6.23
N ALA A 411 -7.93 -2.07 6.14
CA ALA A 411 -8.46 -0.87 6.76
C ALA A 411 -9.86 -0.53 6.23
N ALA A 412 -10.10 -0.63 4.92
CA ALA A 412 -11.38 -0.36 4.28
C ALA A 412 -12.48 -1.29 4.83
N VAL A 413 -12.21 -2.61 4.88
CA VAL A 413 -13.15 -3.61 5.42
C VAL A 413 -13.39 -3.37 6.90
N ALA A 414 -12.34 -3.14 7.69
CA ALA A 414 -12.45 -2.89 9.12
C ALA A 414 -13.28 -1.63 9.43
N CYS A 415 -13.03 -0.52 8.72
CA CYS A 415 -13.81 0.72 8.87
C CYS A 415 -15.27 0.51 8.48
N ARG A 416 -15.53 -0.22 7.38
CA ARG A 416 -16.89 -0.53 6.94
C ARG A 416 -17.65 -1.36 7.97
N LEU A 417 -17.02 -2.39 8.54
CA LEU A 417 -17.64 -3.25 9.56
C LEU A 417 -17.77 -2.57 10.92
N GLY A 418 -16.85 -1.65 11.26
CA GLY A 418 -16.91 -0.86 12.48
C GLY A 418 -18.12 0.10 12.52
N GLY A 419 -18.60 0.53 11.34
CA GLY A 419 -19.63 1.56 11.21
C GLY A 419 -19.12 2.95 11.66
N GLY A 420 -19.92 4.00 11.43
CA GLY A 420 -19.48 5.39 11.64
C GLY A 420 -18.65 5.92 10.46
N THR A 421 -17.92 7.00 10.69
CA THR A 421 -17.13 7.71 9.68
C THR A 421 -15.63 7.63 10.01
N TRP A 422 -14.83 7.20 9.04
CA TRP A 422 -13.41 6.92 9.20
C TRP A 422 -12.57 7.57 8.10
N LEU A 423 -11.42 8.13 8.47
CA LEU A 423 -10.33 8.47 7.58
C LEU A 423 -9.17 7.51 7.87
N ALA A 424 -8.95 6.53 7.00
CA ALA A 424 -7.79 5.65 7.05
C ALA A 424 -6.63 6.28 6.28
N ASP A 425 -5.56 6.66 6.98
CA ASP A 425 -4.41 7.38 6.43
C ASP A 425 -3.18 6.47 6.41
N LEU A 426 -2.91 5.85 5.25
CA LEU A 426 -1.81 4.91 5.08
C LEU A 426 -0.65 5.56 4.32
N ALA A 427 0.53 5.56 4.94
CA ALA A 427 1.75 6.07 4.36
C ALA A 427 2.67 4.92 3.88
N LEU A 428 3.11 4.94 2.61
CA LEU A 428 4.02 3.94 2.04
C LEU A 428 5.27 3.76 2.91
N ARG A 429 5.88 4.87 3.37
CA ARG A 429 7.05 4.87 4.25
C ARG A 429 6.77 4.13 5.57
N GLU A 430 5.61 4.37 6.17
CA GLU A 430 5.24 3.76 7.45
C GLU A 430 4.94 2.28 7.32
N GLN A 431 4.33 1.85 6.20
CA GLN A 431 4.15 0.42 5.93
C GLN A 431 5.50 -0.29 5.83
N ALA A 432 6.46 0.29 5.10
CA ALA A 432 7.80 -0.27 5.04
C ALA A 432 8.45 -0.33 6.44
N ALA A 433 8.44 0.79 7.18
CA ALA A 433 9.04 0.88 8.51
C ALA A 433 8.42 -0.09 9.54
N ALA A 434 7.11 -0.31 9.48
CA ALA A 434 6.40 -1.23 10.38
C ALA A 434 6.83 -2.70 10.21
N THR A 435 7.45 -3.03 9.07
CA THR A 435 7.90 -4.41 8.77
C THR A 435 9.36 -4.65 9.08
N VAL A 436 10.15 -3.61 9.37
CA VAL A 436 11.57 -3.73 9.69
C VAL A 436 11.77 -4.27 11.10
N CYS A 437 12.62 -5.30 11.25
CA CYS A 437 13.01 -5.82 12.57
C CYS A 437 14.50 -6.20 12.63
N ALA A 438 15.00 -6.45 13.85
CA ALA A 438 16.44 -6.34 14.20
C ALA A 438 17.40 -7.34 13.52
N ALA A 439 16.93 -8.36 12.79
CA ALA A 439 17.81 -9.22 12.00
C ALA A 439 17.09 -9.79 10.76
N PRO A 440 17.68 -9.67 9.55
CA PRO A 440 17.19 -10.38 8.38
C PRO A 440 17.38 -11.89 8.58
N ALA A 441 16.33 -12.67 8.34
CA ALA A 441 16.42 -14.13 8.35
C ALA A 441 17.38 -14.62 7.25
N GLU A 442 17.94 -15.82 7.42
CA GLU A 442 18.65 -16.47 6.32
C GLU A 442 17.70 -16.67 5.13
N PRO A 443 18.11 -16.38 3.90
CA PRO A 443 17.24 -16.47 2.74
C PRO A 443 16.81 -17.93 2.50
N ALA A 444 15.52 -18.13 2.26
CA ALA A 444 14.96 -19.42 1.84
C ALA A 444 15.24 -19.67 0.35
N ALA A 445 14.80 -20.82 -0.16
CA ALA A 445 14.94 -21.15 -1.58
C ALA A 445 14.17 -20.13 -2.46
N GLU A 446 14.80 -19.64 -3.53
CA GLU A 446 14.20 -18.68 -4.45
C GLU A 446 12.99 -19.31 -5.16
N VAL A 447 11.85 -18.60 -5.13
CA VAL A 447 10.65 -18.96 -5.89
C VAL A 447 10.47 -17.92 -7.00
N THR A 448 10.23 -18.40 -8.22
CA THR A 448 9.98 -17.52 -9.36
C THR A 448 8.63 -16.81 -9.18
N PRO A 449 8.57 -15.47 -9.35
CA PRO A 449 7.31 -14.73 -9.36
C PRO A 449 6.31 -15.31 -10.36
N VAL A 450 5.09 -15.59 -9.91
CA VAL A 450 3.98 -16.05 -10.77
C VAL A 450 2.80 -15.11 -10.56
N PRO A 451 2.30 -14.43 -11.59
CA PRO A 451 1.16 -13.56 -11.44
C PRO A 451 -0.13 -14.36 -11.48
N ARG A 452 -1.15 -13.88 -10.77
CA ARG A 452 -2.52 -14.33 -11.01
C ARG A 452 -2.95 -13.96 -12.42
N ARG A 453 -3.93 -14.69 -12.94
CA ARG A 453 -4.55 -14.37 -14.23
C ARG A 453 -5.77 -13.47 -13.98
N PRO A 454 -5.92 -12.36 -14.73
CA PRO A 454 -7.16 -11.61 -14.69
C PRO A 454 -8.31 -12.51 -15.16
N GLU A 455 -9.41 -12.56 -14.41
CA GLU A 455 -10.62 -13.30 -14.82
C GLU A 455 -11.31 -12.64 -16.02
N ARG A 456 -11.19 -11.32 -16.12
CA ARG A 456 -11.73 -10.48 -17.20
C ARG A 456 -10.79 -9.30 -17.46
N PRO A 457 -10.73 -8.80 -18.71
CA PRO A 457 -10.01 -7.56 -19.01
C PRO A 457 -10.56 -6.37 -18.23
N ALA A 458 -9.73 -5.36 -17.99
CA ALA A 458 -10.18 -4.09 -17.46
C ALA A 458 -11.04 -3.34 -18.50
N PRO A 459 -12.06 -2.59 -18.07
CA PRO A 459 -12.85 -1.78 -18.98
C PRO A 459 -12.03 -0.67 -19.65
N ALA A 460 -12.48 -0.27 -20.84
CA ALA A 460 -11.96 0.90 -21.51
C ALA A 460 -12.22 2.17 -20.68
N LEU A 461 -11.37 3.19 -20.86
CA LEU A 461 -11.50 4.45 -20.14
C LEU A 461 -12.90 5.05 -20.36
N GLY A 462 -13.66 5.17 -19.27
CA GLY A 462 -14.98 5.78 -19.28
C GLY A 462 -16.08 4.92 -19.91
N GLU A 463 -15.84 3.63 -20.15
CA GLU A 463 -16.81 2.69 -20.74
C GLU A 463 -18.19 2.73 -20.06
N HIS A 464 -18.21 2.95 -18.75
CA HIS A 464 -19.41 2.93 -17.93
C HIS A 464 -19.92 4.32 -17.54
N THR A 465 -19.31 5.40 -18.04
CA THR A 465 -19.58 6.79 -17.59
C THR A 465 -21.07 7.15 -17.65
N ALA A 466 -21.70 7.01 -18.82
CA ALA A 466 -23.10 7.40 -18.99
C ALA A 466 -24.06 6.53 -18.14
N ALA A 467 -23.80 5.21 -18.08
CA ALA A 467 -24.64 4.27 -17.34
C ALA A 467 -24.59 4.54 -15.83
N VAL A 468 -23.38 4.70 -15.27
CA VAL A 468 -23.16 4.98 -13.86
C VAL A 468 -23.75 6.32 -13.45
N LEU A 469 -23.49 7.39 -14.22
CA LEU A 469 -24.03 8.72 -13.91
C LEU A 469 -25.55 8.73 -13.95
N HIS A 470 -26.17 8.07 -14.93
CA HIS A 470 -27.63 7.95 -14.99
C HIS A 470 -28.20 7.15 -13.81
N GLU A 471 -27.61 5.99 -13.49
CA GLU A 471 -28.05 5.14 -12.37
C GLU A 471 -28.01 5.88 -11.03
N LEU A 472 -26.97 6.69 -10.80
CA LEU A 472 -26.79 7.44 -9.56
C LEU A 472 -27.49 8.81 -9.57
N GLY A 473 -28.20 9.17 -10.65
CA GLY A 473 -28.92 10.45 -10.76
C GLY A 473 -28.00 11.67 -10.86
N LEU A 474 -26.83 11.51 -11.50
CA LEU A 474 -25.77 12.51 -11.66
C LEU A 474 -25.62 13.01 -13.11
N ALA A 475 -26.52 12.61 -14.01
CA ALA A 475 -26.49 12.90 -15.45
C ALA A 475 -27.11 14.26 -15.81
#